data_AF-A0A2A3HEJ2-F1
#
_entry.id   AF-A0A2A3HEJ2-F1
#
_cell.length_a   1.000
_cell.length_b   1.000
_cell.length_c   1.000
_cell.angle_alpha   90.00
_cell.angle_beta   90.00
_cell.angle_gamma   90.00
#
_symmetry.space_group_name_H-M   'P 1'
#
loop_
_entity.id
_entity.type
_entity.pdbx_description
1 polymer ?
#
loop_
_entity_poly.entity_id
_entity_poly.type
_entity_poly.pdbx_seq_one_letter_code
_entity_poly.pdbx_strand_id
1 'polypeptide(L)'
;MPTPKFPISHVLVDCENVGLNGLTDLVVNTDGSPLKFVLFHNSTNKINLSLTQLKDFGYALNEGRVELVELAIPEKMTKKQAENALDFYIAFYMGQVMPREPFNSHCVILSKDHDYDPLVLHVQKQFGEDRCERVESYEELAKRLGLIAKPQEAKKVAAPKKPAPQPAKAAKKATPQKAFDLQKSLEKAKANLKGMSKNPPTTKAKLQKTLKNWFAAEKLTEANIQSLIDSLQTAGFLELSKTNQVKYK
;
A
#
# COMPACT_ATOMS: atom_id res chain seq x y z
N MET A 1 5.62 4.55 13.38
CA MET A 1 6.50 3.54 14.00
C MET A 1 7.95 3.90 13.72
N PRO A 2 8.88 3.67 14.67
CA PRO A 2 10.31 3.85 14.44
C PRO A 2 10.84 2.84 13.38
N THR A 3 11.97 3.17 12.75
CA THR A 3 12.70 2.24 11.86
C THR A 3 13.17 1.02 12.65
N PRO A 4 13.21 -0.17 12.03
CA PRO A 4 13.66 -1.38 12.72
C PRO A 4 15.11 -1.19 13.20
N LYS A 5 15.41 -1.71 14.38
CA LYS A 5 16.73 -1.62 15.01
C LYS A 5 17.78 -2.44 14.27
N PHE A 6 17.35 -3.54 13.66
CA PHE A 6 18.18 -4.46 12.90
C PHE A 6 17.83 -4.39 11.40
N PRO A 7 18.81 -4.65 10.51
CA PRO A 7 18.53 -4.76 9.09
C PRO A 7 17.48 -5.84 8.82
N ILE A 8 16.54 -5.53 7.93
CA ILE A 8 15.58 -6.51 7.46
C ILE A 8 16.34 -7.53 6.61
N SER A 9 16.28 -8.81 6.99
CA SER A 9 16.87 -9.89 6.19
C SER A 9 15.82 -10.66 5.40
N HIS A 10 14.59 -10.78 5.92
CA HIS A 10 13.52 -11.54 5.29
C HIS A 10 12.20 -10.77 5.26
N VAL A 11 11.48 -10.89 4.15
CA VAL A 11 10.08 -10.46 4.00
C VAL A 11 9.26 -11.66 3.54
N LEU A 12 8.38 -12.15 4.41
CA LEU A 12 7.41 -13.20 4.10
C LEU A 12 6.14 -12.53 3.59
N VAL A 13 5.78 -12.78 2.33
CA VAL A 13 4.71 -12.04 1.64
C VAL A 13 3.44 -12.87 1.58
N ASP A 14 2.38 -12.35 2.20
CA ASP A 14 1.02 -12.85 2.02
C ASP A 14 0.45 -12.32 0.70
N CYS A 15 0.67 -13.10 -0.37
CA CYS A 15 0.30 -12.71 -1.72
C CYS A 15 -1.22 -12.69 -1.94
N GLU A 16 -2.03 -13.32 -1.08
CA GLU A 16 -3.49 -13.28 -1.18
C GLU A 16 -4.04 -11.94 -0.73
N ASN A 17 -3.43 -11.36 0.31
CA ASN A 17 -3.94 -10.15 0.94
C ASN A 17 -3.32 -8.85 0.41
N VAL A 18 -2.02 -8.83 0.15
CA VAL A 18 -1.34 -7.64 -0.41
C VAL A 18 -1.24 -7.67 -1.93
N GLY A 19 -1.47 -8.83 -2.56
CA GLY A 19 -1.20 -9.04 -3.97
C GLY A 19 0.31 -9.02 -4.26
N LEU A 20 0.67 -8.84 -5.54
CA LEU A 20 2.08 -8.81 -5.98
C LEU A 20 2.46 -7.48 -6.65
N ASN A 21 1.50 -6.55 -6.77
CA ASN A 21 1.69 -5.24 -7.37
C ASN A 21 2.43 -4.31 -6.39
N GLY A 22 3.69 -4.00 -6.67
CA GLY A 22 4.57 -3.18 -5.81
C GLY A 22 5.80 -3.93 -5.30
N LEU A 23 5.79 -5.26 -5.39
CA LEU A 23 6.95 -6.07 -5.03
C LEU A 23 8.16 -5.80 -5.93
N THR A 24 7.96 -5.69 -7.24
CA THR A 24 9.08 -5.50 -8.18
C THR A 24 9.84 -4.23 -7.92
N ASP A 25 9.14 -3.13 -7.63
CA ASP A 25 9.80 -1.86 -7.36
C ASP A 25 10.62 -1.96 -6.07
N LEU A 26 10.16 -2.68 -5.05
CA LEU A 26 10.96 -2.94 -3.86
C LEU A 26 12.18 -3.79 -4.16
N VAL A 27 12.01 -4.91 -4.86
CA VAL A 27 13.10 -5.83 -5.21
C VAL A 27 14.21 -5.12 -6.01
N VAL A 28 13.82 -4.26 -6.95
CA VAL A 28 14.75 -3.43 -7.75
C VAL A 28 15.45 -2.40 -6.88
N ASN A 29 14.72 -1.69 -6.02
CA ASN A 29 15.30 -0.62 -5.19
C ASN A 29 16.14 -1.14 -4.02
N THR A 30 16.05 -2.44 -3.71
CA THR A 30 16.90 -3.11 -2.72
C THR A 30 17.98 -3.99 -3.36
N ASP A 31 18.33 -3.72 -4.62
CA ASP A 31 19.38 -4.45 -5.31
C ASP A 31 20.73 -4.35 -4.59
N GLY A 32 21.49 -5.45 -4.60
CA GLY A 32 22.74 -5.59 -3.85
C GLY A 32 22.60 -5.71 -2.32
N SER A 33 21.38 -5.65 -1.76
CA SER A 33 21.14 -5.93 -0.34
C SER A 33 21.00 -7.44 -0.08
N PRO A 34 21.32 -7.92 1.14
CA PRO A 34 21.08 -9.32 1.53
C PRO A 34 19.59 -9.62 1.81
N LEU A 35 18.68 -8.70 1.47
CA LEU A 35 17.25 -8.84 1.71
C LEU A 35 16.65 -9.94 0.84
N LYS A 36 15.93 -10.85 1.46
CA LYS A 36 15.21 -11.93 0.80
C LYS A 36 13.69 -11.73 0.89
N PHE A 37 13.01 -11.82 -0.24
CA PHE A 37 11.55 -11.86 -0.34
C PHE A 37 11.11 -13.30 -0.58
N VAL A 38 10.22 -13.82 0.27
CA VAL A 38 9.63 -15.14 0.11
C VAL A 38 8.17 -14.96 -0.29
N LEU A 39 7.83 -15.42 -1.49
CA LEU A 39 6.51 -15.26 -2.09
C LEU A 39 5.79 -16.59 -2.09
N PHE A 40 4.76 -16.67 -1.28
CA PHE A 40 3.89 -17.82 -1.23
C PHE A 40 2.77 -17.64 -2.24
N HIS A 41 2.61 -18.60 -3.15
CA HIS A 41 1.60 -18.51 -4.18
C HIS A 41 0.87 -19.82 -4.39
N ASN A 42 -0.39 -19.71 -4.83
CA ASN A 42 -1.11 -20.80 -5.45
C ASN A 42 -0.97 -20.71 -6.99
N SER A 43 -1.40 -21.75 -7.70
CA SER A 43 -1.34 -21.84 -9.16
C SER A 43 -2.17 -20.78 -9.91
N THR A 44 -2.99 -20.00 -9.19
CA THR A 44 -3.87 -18.97 -9.76
C THR A 44 -3.35 -17.55 -9.59
N ASN A 45 -2.33 -17.31 -8.74
CA ASN A 45 -1.72 -15.99 -8.58
C ASN A 45 -1.05 -15.56 -9.90
N LYS A 46 -1.40 -14.38 -10.39
CA LYS A 46 -0.79 -13.79 -11.59
C LYS A 46 -0.01 -12.54 -11.23
N ILE A 47 1.21 -12.43 -11.74
CA ILE A 47 2.01 -11.21 -11.68
C ILE A 47 1.97 -10.56 -13.05
N ASN A 48 1.65 -9.27 -13.10
CA ASN A 48 1.70 -8.49 -14.34
C ASN A 48 2.92 -7.57 -14.30
N LEU A 49 3.97 -7.95 -15.03
CA LEU A 49 5.24 -7.23 -15.08
C LEU A 49 5.47 -6.66 -16.48
N SER A 50 6.03 -5.45 -16.52
CA SER A 50 6.68 -4.95 -17.75
C SER A 50 7.92 -5.78 -18.08
N LEU A 51 8.40 -5.73 -19.32
CA LEU A 51 9.59 -6.49 -19.74
C LEU A 51 10.84 -6.14 -18.92
N THR A 52 10.99 -4.89 -18.49
CA THR A 52 12.11 -4.46 -17.64
C THR A 52 11.98 -5.07 -16.24
N GLN A 53 10.80 -4.92 -15.61
CA GLN A 53 10.53 -5.50 -14.30
C GLN A 53 10.66 -7.03 -14.31
N LEU A 54 10.28 -7.69 -15.40
CA LEU A 54 10.46 -9.14 -15.56
C LEU A 54 11.93 -9.53 -15.58
N LYS A 55 12.79 -8.78 -16.27
CA LYS A 55 14.23 -9.02 -16.28
C LYS A 55 14.83 -8.85 -14.89
N ASP A 56 14.54 -7.72 -14.24
CA ASP A 56 15.09 -7.41 -12.91
C ASP A 56 14.64 -8.43 -11.86
N PHE A 57 13.35 -8.81 -11.90
CA PHE A 57 12.81 -9.85 -11.05
C PHE A 57 13.45 -11.22 -11.33
N GLY A 58 13.72 -11.53 -12.60
CA GLY A 58 14.46 -12.73 -13.01
C GLY A 58 15.90 -12.77 -12.47
N TYR A 59 16.61 -11.64 -12.46
CA TYR A 59 17.92 -11.54 -11.82
C TYR A 59 17.83 -11.78 -10.31
N ALA A 60 16.87 -11.15 -9.63
CA ALA A 60 16.68 -11.35 -8.20
C ALA A 60 16.30 -12.79 -7.81
N LEU A 61 15.55 -13.50 -8.67
CA LEU A 61 15.30 -14.94 -8.54
C LEU A 61 16.59 -15.75 -8.65
N ASN A 62 17.40 -15.49 -9.67
CA ASN A 62 18.67 -16.21 -9.89
C ASN A 62 19.68 -15.99 -8.76
N GLU A 63 19.67 -14.81 -8.14
CA GLU A 63 20.50 -14.46 -6.99
C GLU A 63 19.96 -14.98 -5.65
N GLY A 64 18.78 -15.61 -5.65
CA GLY A 64 18.14 -16.12 -4.43
C GLY A 64 17.57 -15.02 -3.50
N ARG A 65 17.49 -13.78 -3.98
CA ARG A 65 16.82 -12.66 -3.27
C ARG A 65 15.31 -12.75 -3.33
N VAL A 66 14.77 -13.45 -4.32
CA VAL A 66 13.35 -13.82 -4.37
C VAL A 66 13.26 -15.34 -4.33
N GLU A 67 12.44 -15.86 -3.42
CA GLU A 67 12.07 -17.26 -3.35
C GLU A 67 10.59 -17.40 -3.65
N LEU A 68 10.25 -18.25 -4.63
CA LEU A 68 8.88 -18.61 -4.94
C LEU A 68 8.55 -19.92 -4.25
N VAL A 69 7.51 -19.92 -3.42
CA VAL A 69 7.04 -21.09 -2.70
C VAL A 69 5.62 -21.40 -3.16
N GLU A 70 5.47 -22.48 -3.90
CA GLU A 70 4.16 -22.98 -4.29
C GLU A 70 3.50 -23.70 -3.10
N LEU A 71 2.25 -23.33 -2.81
CA LEU A 71 1.45 -23.99 -1.78
C LEU A 71 1.06 -25.40 -2.25
N ALA A 72 1.47 -26.43 -1.52
CA ALA A 72 1.13 -27.81 -1.80
C ALA A 72 -0.26 -28.13 -1.25
N ILE A 73 -1.29 -27.70 -1.97
CA ILE A 73 -2.70 -27.94 -1.64
C ILE A 73 -3.19 -29.18 -2.42
N PRO A 74 -3.62 -30.27 -1.75
CA PRO A 74 -4.12 -31.45 -2.45
C PRO A 74 -5.35 -31.12 -3.31
N GLU A 75 -5.42 -31.65 -4.54
CA GLU A 75 -6.54 -31.38 -5.47
C GLU A 75 -7.92 -31.71 -4.89
N LYS A 76 -7.98 -32.69 -3.99
CA LYS A 76 -9.23 -33.13 -3.33
C LYS A 76 -9.68 -32.20 -2.20
N MET A 77 -8.85 -31.25 -1.78
CA MET A 77 -9.14 -30.34 -0.69
C MET A 77 -10.06 -29.22 -1.18
N THR A 78 -11.15 -28.96 -0.46
CA THR A 78 -12.06 -27.87 -0.81
C THR A 78 -11.42 -26.50 -0.53
N LYS A 79 -11.88 -25.45 -1.23
CA LYS A 79 -11.42 -24.07 -0.97
C LYS A 79 -11.50 -23.67 0.50
N LYS A 80 -12.59 -24.03 1.18
CA LYS A 80 -12.81 -23.74 2.61
C LYS A 80 -11.79 -24.45 3.51
N GLN A 81 -11.37 -25.66 3.15
CA GLN A 81 -10.36 -26.39 3.91
C GLN A 81 -8.93 -25.85 3.69
N ALA A 82 -8.69 -25.24 2.54
CA ALA A 82 -7.39 -24.67 2.17
C ALA A 82 -7.30 -23.15 2.43
N GLU A 83 -8.34 -22.54 3.00
CA GLU A 83 -8.46 -21.08 3.17
C GLU A 83 -7.28 -20.48 3.95
N ASN A 84 -6.76 -21.21 4.94
CA ASN A 84 -5.64 -20.76 5.78
C ASN A 84 -4.31 -21.46 5.41
N ALA A 85 -4.24 -22.13 4.25
CA ALA A 85 -3.04 -22.87 3.86
C ALA A 85 -1.82 -21.94 3.79
N LEU A 86 -2.01 -20.73 3.27
CA LEU A 86 -0.97 -19.70 3.21
C LEU A 86 -0.44 -19.32 4.60
N ASP A 87 -1.33 -19.13 5.57
CA ASP A 87 -0.95 -18.75 6.94
C ASP A 87 -0.06 -19.80 7.60
N PHE A 88 -0.39 -21.09 7.40
CA PHE A 88 0.44 -22.19 7.89
C PHE A 88 1.83 -22.20 7.25
N TYR A 89 1.92 -21.89 5.95
CA TYR A 89 3.22 -21.79 5.27
C TYR A 89 4.05 -20.62 5.80
N ILE A 90 3.45 -19.45 5.98
CA ILE A 90 4.14 -18.28 6.54
C ILE A 90 4.61 -18.59 7.97
N ALA A 91 3.77 -19.18 8.82
CA ALA A 91 4.15 -19.57 10.18
C ALA A 91 5.29 -20.60 10.20
N PHE A 92 5.24 -21.61 9.32
CA PHE A 92 6.28 -22.60 9.17
C PHE A 92 7.61 -21.99 8.73
N TYR A 93 7.61 -21.13 7.71
CA TYR A 93 8.81 -20.46 7.23
C TYR A 93 9.38 -19.50 8.27
N MET A 94 8.53 -18.76 8.98
CA MET A 94 8.96 -17.92 10.10
C MET A 94 9.69 -18.78 11.14
N GLY A 95 9.13 -19.95 11.52
CA GLY A 95 9.77 -20.90 12.44
C GLY A 95 11.10 -21.46 11.95
N GLN A 96 11.36 -21.51 10.64
CA GLN A 96 12.66 -21.90 10.09
C GLN A 96 13.68 -20.76 10.01
N VAL A 97 13.23 -19.57 9.63
CA VAL A 97 14.08 -18.40 9.40
C VAL A 97 14.62 -17.90 10.73
N MET A 98 13.76 -17.70 11.73
CA MET A 98 14.10 -17.07 13.00
C MET A 98 15.28 -17.71 13.77
N PRO A 99 15.41 -19.05 13.87
CA PRO A 99 16.54 -19.68 14.56
C PRO A 99 17.82 -19.76 13.71
N ARG A 100 17.74 -19.63 12.38
CA ARG A 100 18.91 -19.73 11.48
C ARG A 100 19.55 -18.37 11.21
N GLU A 101 18.74 -17.33 11.21
CA GLU A 101 19.19 -15.98 10.94
C GLU A 101 19.98 -15.40 12.12
N PRO A 102 21.04 -14.60 11.85
CA PRO A 102 21.81 -13.91 12.89
C PRO A 102 20.91 -13.13 13.84
N PHE A 103 21.24 -13.08 15.14
CA PHE A 103 20.42 -12.40 16.16
C PHE A 103 20.18 -10.90 15.88
N ASN A 104 21.06 -10.26 15.11
CA ASN A 104 20.97 -8.88 14.69
C ASN A 104 20.26 -8.69 13.34
N SER A 105 19.36 -9.59 12.96
CA SER A 105 18.48 -9.45 11.79
C SER A 105 17.02 -9.19 12.19
N HIS A 106 16.22 -8.78 11.22
CA HIS A 106 14.80 -8.50 11.40
C HIS A 106 13.97 -9.17 10.28
N CYS A 107 12.91 -9.88 10.65
CA CYS A 107 12.00 -10.54 9.71
C CYS A 107 10.65 -9.83 9.67
N VAL A 108 10.10 -9.62 8.47
CA VAL A 108 8.83 -8.90 8.29
C VAL A 108 7.80 -9.82 7.66
N ILE A 109 6.60 -9.89 8.23
CA ILE A 109 5.41 -10.42 7.55
C ILE A 109 4.73 -9.24 6.85
N LEU A 110 4.59 -9.31 5.52
CA LEU A 110 3.83 -8.34 4.75
C LEU A 110 2.41 -8.90 4.54
N SER A 111 1.48 -8.48 5.39
CA SER A 111 0.06 -8.86 5.34
C SER A 111 -0.81 -7.78 6.00
N LYS A 112 -2.03 -7.57 5.51
CA LYS A 112 -3.05 -6.75 6.19
C LYS A 112 -3.82 -7.54 7.24
N ASP A 113 -3.58 -8.85 7.36
CA ASP A 113 -4.30 -9.73 8.25
C ASP A 113 -3.69 -9.65 9.65
N HIS A 114 -4.54 -9.41 10.63
CA HIS A 114 -4.16 -9.33 12.03
C HIS A 114 -4.06 -10.71 12.69
N ASP A 115 -4.49 -11.78 12.01
CA ASP A 115 -4.38 -13.15 12.52
C ASP A 115 -2.92 -13.61 12.69
N TYR A 116 -1.96 -12.89 12.09
CA TYR A 116 -0.53 -13.08 12.34
C TYR A 116 -0.01 -12.38 13.60
N ASP A 117 -0.76 -11.45 14.21
CA ASP A 117 -0.28 -10.69 15.38
C ASP A 117 0.09 -11.62 16.58
N PRO A 118 -0.66 -12.71 16.88
CA PRO A 118 -0.24 -13.69 17.88
C PRO A 118 1.07 -14.41 17.53
N LEU A 119 1.30 -14.72 16.25
CA LEU A 119 2.55 -15.33 15.77
C LEU A 119 3.72 -14.36 15.96
N VAL A 120 3.56 -13.09 15.55
CA VAL A 120 4.56 -12.04 15.74
C VAL A 120 4.92 -11.92 17.22
N LEU A 121 3.92 -11.81 18.10
CA LEU A 121 4.16 -11.71 19.55
C LEU A 121 4.87 -12.95 20.11
N HIS A 122 4.52 -14.15 19.64
CA HIS A 122 5.20 -15.38 20.06
C HIS A 122 6.67 -15.37 19.66
N VAL A 123 6.97 -15.03 18.40
CA VAL A 123 8.34 -14.95 17.88
C VAL A 123 9.14 -13.85 18.62
N GLN A 124 8.54 -12.69 18.87
CA GLN A 124 9.18 -11.61 19.64
C GLN A 124 9.52 -12.05 21.07
N LYS A 125 8.61 -12.77 21.75
CA LYS A 125 8.89 -13.31 23.09
C LYS A 125 10.00 -14.34 23.10
N GLN A 126 10.11 -15.14 22.04
CA GLN A 126 11.09 -16.21 21.96
C GLN A 126 12.47 -15.74 21.49
N PHE A 127 12.52 -14.79 20.55
CA PHE A 127 13.77 -14.38 19.88
C PHE A 127 14.17 -12.93 20.18
N GLY A 128 13.26 -12.08 20.66
CA GLY A 128 13.49 -10.66 20.99
C GLY A 128 12.47 -9.72 20.33
N GLU A 129 12.06 -8.64 21.02
CA GLU A 129 11.01 -7.72 20.56
C GLU A 129 11.34 -7.04 19.22
N ASP A 130 12.62 -6.75 18.96
CA ASP A 130 13.09 -6.08 17.75
C ASP A 130 13.36 -7.05 16.57
N ARG A 131 12.96 -8.33 16.67
CA ARG A 131 13.34 -9.38 15.71
C ARG A 131 12.33 -9.63 14.60
N CYS A 132 11.07 -9.29 14.82
CA CYS A 132 10.08 -9.36 13.77
C CYS A 132 8.95 -8.38 13.94
N GLU A 133 8.26 -8.10 12.84
CA GLU A 133 7.02 -7.33 12.85
C GLU A 133 6.12 -7.74 11.68
N ARG A 134 4.87 -7.27 11.73
CA ARG A 134 3.95 -7.27 10.59
C ARG A 134 3.83 -5.85 10.04
N VAL A 135 3.79 -5.73 8.72
CA VAL A 135 3.48 -4.49 8.02
C VAL A 135 2.33 -4.71 7.04
N GLU A 136 1.49 -3.70 6.86
CA GLU A 136 0.22 -3.84 6.13
C GLU A 136 0.33 -3.60 4.63
N SER A 137 1.39 -2.92 4.19
CA SER A 137 1.54 -2.50 2.81
C SER A 137 2.98 -2.35 2.35
N TYR A 138 3.16 -2.37 1.03
CA TYR A 138 4.44 -2.12 0.40
C TYR A 138 4.98 -0.72 0.71
N GLU A 139 4.13 0.29 0.90
CA GLU A 139 4.57 1.62 1.31
C GLU A 139 5.10 1.66 2.74
N GLU A 140 4.50 0.90 3.66
CA GLU A 140 5.04 0.77 5.01
C GLU A 140 6.39 0.05 4.97
N LEU A 141 6.47 -1.07 4.25
CA LEU A 141 7.72 -1.81 4.06
C LEU A 141 8.83 -0.93 3.45
N ALA A 142 8.50 -0.15 2.43
CA ALA A 142 9.44 0.80 1.81
C ALA A 142 9.97 1.84 2.81
N LYS A 143 9.14 2.30 3.75
CA LYS A 143 9.59 3.20 4.84
C LYS A 143 10.53 2.48 5.80
N ARG A 144 10.23 1.22 6.17
CA ARG A 144 11.10 0.41 7.06
C ARG A 144 12.45 0.13 6.42
N LEU A 145 12.48 -0.05 5.10
CA LEU A 145 13.68 -0.22 4.29
C LEU A 145 14.43 1.11 4.01
N GLY A 146 13.89 2.25 4.43
CA GLY A 146 14.52 3.56 4.21
C GLY A 146 14.45 4.06 2.75
N LEU A 147 13.63 3.44 1.90
CA LEU A 147 13.49 3.79 0.48
C LEU A 147 12.60 5.03 0.25
N ILE A 148 11.81 5.41 1.25
CA ILE A 148 11.03 6.65 1.25
C ILE A 148 11.71 7.62 2.21
N ALA A 149 12.24 8.72 1.66
CA ALA A 149 12.87 9.76 2.47
C ALA A 149 11.91 10.25 3.56
N LYS A 150 12.37 10.28 4.82
CA LYS A 150 11.69 11.03 5.89
C LYS A 150 11.42 12.44 5.37
N PRO A 151 10.20 13.00 5.49
CA PRO A 151 10.07 14.45 5.53
C PRO A 151 11.02 14.92 6.62
N GLN A 152 12.05 15.68 6.26
CA GLN A 152 12.93 16.29 7.24
C GLN A 152 12.05 17.00 8.26
N GLU A 153 12.18 16.61 9.52
CA GLU A 153 11.59 17.31 10.65
C GLU A 153 12.06 18.77 10.57
N ALA A 154 11.16 19.64 10.10
CA ALA A 154 11.32 21.07 10.31
C ALA A 154 11.40 21.27 11.82
N LYS A 155 12.58 21.69 12.29
CA LYS A 155 12.86 22.06 13.68
C LYS A 155 11.67 22.82 14.25
N LYS A 156 11.08 22.23 15.28
CA LYS A 156 10.03 22.81 16.12
C LYS A 156 10.63 23.99 16.89
N VAL A 157 10.64 25.17 16.27
CA VAL A 157 10.81 26.44 17.01
C VAL A 157 9.49 26.79 17.68
N ALA A 158 9.61 27.15 18.95
CA ALA A 158 8.57 27.37 19.93
C ALA A 158 7.35 28.16 19.41
N ALA A 159 6.16 27.67 19.78
CA ALA A 159 4.93 28.43 19.72
C ALA A 159 4.97 29.59 20.74
N PRO A 160 4.39 30.74 20.38
CA PRO A 160 3.43 31.35 21.27
C PRO A 160 2.08 31.62 20.57
N LYS A 161 1.04 31.10 21.22
CA LYS A 161 -0.37 31.54 21.33
C LYS A 161 -1.06 32.21 20.12
N LYS A 162 -2.16 31.55 19.73
CA LYS A 162 -3.35 32.04 19.01
C LYS A 162 -3.82 33.43 19.51
N PRO A 163 -4.30 34.31 18.62
CA PRO A 163 -5.72 34.69 18.65
C PRO A 163 -6.41 34.58 17.27
N ALA A 164 -7.75 34.48 17.32
CA ALA A 164 -8.67 34.30 16.19
C ALA A 164 -8.91 35.60 15.36
N PRO A 165 -9.92 35.68 14.47
CA PRO A 165 -9.87 35.45 13.02
C PRO A 165 -10.00 36.72 12.13
N GLN A 166 -9.33 36.69 10.95
CA GLN A 166 -9.53 37.39 9.64
C GLN A 166 -9.98 38.88 9.56
N PRO A 167 -9.38 39.70 8.65
CA PRO A 167 -9.79 39.68 7.23
C PRO A 167 -8.67 39.92 6.18
N ALA A 168 -8.99 39.58 4.93
CA ALA A 168 -8.13 39.52 3.74
C ALA A 168 -7.39 40.82 3.34
N LYS A 169 -6.17 40.68 2.78
CA LYS A 169 -5.73 41.30 1.50
C LYS A 169 -4.31 40.89 1.07
N ALA A 170 -4.22 40.56 -0.23
CA ALA A 170 -3.14 40.81 -1.20
C ALA A 170 -1.73 40.18 -1.03
N ALA A 171 -1.57 39.03 -1.70
CA ALA A 171 -0.55 38.74 -2.73
C ALA A 171 0.92 39.18 -2.54
N LYS A 172 1.82 38.18 -2.40
CA LYS A 172 3.12 38.16 -3.12
C LYS A 172 3.43 36.77 -3.67
N LYS A 173 3.85 36.76 -4.93
CA LYS A 173 4.11 35.65 -5.86
C LYS A 173 5.23 34.71 -5.39
N ALA A 174 4.98 33.40 -5.52
CA ALA A 174 5.98 32.39 -5.85
C ALA A 174 5.44 31.55 -7.04
N THR A 175 6.33 31.19 -7.95
CA THR A 175 6.15 30.59 -9.28
C THR A 175 5.58 29.14 -9.25
N PRO A 176 5.04 28.62 -10.37
CA PRO A 176 3.78 27.88 -10.41
C PRO A 176 3.92 26.35 -10.30
N GLN A 177 3.30 25.77 -9.28
CA GLN A 177 2.71 24.43 -9.42
C GLN A 177 1.53 24.55 -10.38
N LYS A 178 1.48 23.70 -11.41
CA LYS A 178 0.34 23.60 -12.34
C LYS A 178 -0.96 23.68 -11.54
N ALA A 179 -1.69 24.77 -11.72
CA ALA A 179 -2.98 24.95 -11.08
C ALA A 179 -3.87 23.77 -11.48
N PHE A 180 -4.44 23.10 -10.48
CA PHE A 180 -5.46 22.10 -10.68
C PHE A 180 -6.63 22.74 -11.43
N ASP A 181 -6.81 22.37 -12.69
CA ASP A 181 -7.89 22.86 -13.54
C ASP A 181 -9.18 22.10 -13.19
N LEU A 182 -9.91 22.64 -12.21
CA LEU A 182 -11.14 22.05 -11.69
C LEU A 182 -12.17 21.82 -12.80
N GLN A 183 -12.24 22.71 -13.79
CA GLN A 183 -13.25 22.64 -14.85
C GLN A 183 -12.93 21.54 -15.86
N LYS A 184 -11.66 21.41 -16.25
CA LYS A 184 -11.20 20.28 -17.09
C LYS A 184 -11.37 18.93 -16.39
N SER A 185 -11.02 18.86 -15.10
CA SER A 185 -11.16 17.62 -14.32
C SER A 185 -12.63 17.28 -14.06
N LEU A 186 -13.52 18.27 -13.92
CA LEU A 186 -14.97 18.06 -13.83
C LEU A 186 -15.53 17.41 -15.11
N GLU A 187 -15.18 17.93 -16.29
CA GLU A 187 -15.68 17.37 -17.55
C GLU A 187 -15.16 15.94 -17.80
N LYS A 188 -13.89 15.68 -17.48
CA LYS A 188 -13.32 14.32 -17.56
C LYS A 188 -14.00 13.35 -16.58
N ALA A 189 -14.31 13.79 -15.36
CA ALA A 189 -15.03 12.99 -14.38
C ALA A 189 -16.46 12.64 -14.84
N LYS A 190 -17.20 13.61 -15.41
CA LYS A 190 -18.55 13.35 -15.98
C LYS A 190 -18.49 12.32 -17.11
N ALA A 191 -17.56 12.46 -18.04
CA ALA A 191 -17.41 11.54 -19.18
C ALA A 191 -17.14 10.10 -18.71
N ASN A 192 -16.20 9.93 -17.79
CA ASN A 192 -15.85 8.61 -17.26
C ASN A 192 -17.00 7.99 -16.44
N LEU A 193 -17.74 8.78 -15.67
CA LEU A 193 -18.90 8.30 -14.91
C LEU A 193 -20.06 7.90 -15.83
N LYS A 194 -20.33 8.63 -16.92
CA LYS A 194 -21.30 8.20 -17.94
C LYS A 194 -20.92 6.86 -18.58
N GLY A 195 -19.63 6.60 -18.77
CA GLY A 195 -19.13 5.32 -19.28
C GLY A 195 -19.27 4.14 -18.32
N MET A 196 -19.49 4.38 -17.01
CA MET A 196 -19.63 3.36 -15.96
C MET A 196 -21.09 2.97 -15.66
N SER A 197 -22.00 3.05 -16.65
CA SER A 197 -23.44 2.77 -16.47
C SER A 197 -23.77 1.38 -15.91
N LYS A 198 -22.88 0.39 -16.11
CA LYS A 198 -23.08 -0.98 -15.61
C LYS A 198 -22.75 -1.16 -14.12
N ASN A 199 -21.82 -0.38 -13.56
CA ASN A 199 -21.35 -0.54 -12.17
C ASN A 199 -20.81 0.80 -11.61
N PRO A 200 -21.65 1.83 -11.44
CA PRO A 200 -21.18 3.12 -10.97
C PRO A 200 -20.86 3.08 -9.46
N PRO A 201 -19.94 3.93 -8.96
CA PRO A 201 -19.63 4.01 -7.54
C PRO A 201 -20.83 4.50 -6.70
N THR A 202 -21.48 3.59 -5.97
CA THR A 202 -22.73 3.86 -5.22
C THR A 202 -22.54 4.50 -3.85
N THR A 203 -21.31 4.70 -3.38
CA THR A 203 -21.01 5.32 -2.08
C THR A 203 -19.98 6.43 -2.21
N LYS A 204 -20.04 7.43 -1.33
CA LYS A 204 -19.12 8.58 -1.33
C LYS A 204 -17.66 8.14 -1.25
N ALA A 205 -17.34 7.16 -0.39
CA ALA A 205 -16.00 6.63 -0.23
C ALA A 205 -15.49 5.93 -1.51
N LYS A 206 -16.38 5.17 -2.19
CA LYS A 206 -16.03 4.51 -3.45
C LYS A 206 -15.87 5.53 -4.59
N LEU A 207 -16.69 6.57 -4.63
CA LEU A 207 -16.55 7.69 -5.56
C LEU A 207 -15.24 8.44 -5.35
N GLN A 208 -14.89 8.78 -4.11
CA GLN A 208 -13.61 9.43 -3.77
C GLN A 208 -12.41 8.59 -4.23
N LYS A 209 -12.44 7.26 -3.96
CA LYS A 209 -11.40 6.34 -4.40
C LYS A 209 -11.29 6.27 -5.93
N THR A 210 -12.43 6.20 -6.63
CA THR A 210 -12.46 6.19 -8.10
C THR A 210 -11.91 7.48 -8.70
N LEU A 211 -12.30 8.64 -8.17
CA LEU A 211 -11.76 9.93 -8.61
C LEU A 211 -10.25 10.04 -8.33
N LYS A 212 -9.80 9.63 -7.14
CA LYS A 212 -8.37 9.60 -6.78
C LYS A 212 -7.55 8.76 -7.77
N ASN A 213 -8.09 7.62 -8.19
CA ASN A 213 -7.44 6.74 -9.17
C ASN A 213 -7.38 7.37 -10.57
N TRP A 214 -8.47 7.98 -11.06
CA TRP A 214 -8.49 8.62 -12.39
C TRP A 214 -7.57 9.83 -12.51
N PHE A 215 -7.38 10.54 -11.40
CA PHE A 215 -6.53 11.73 -11.33
C PHE A 215 -5.22 11.48 -10.57
N ALA A 216 -4.77 10.21 -10.49
CA ALA A 216 -3.54 9.84 -9.77
C ALA A 216 -2.29 10.58 -10.30
N ALA A 217 -2.23 10.80 -11.63
CA ALA A 217 -1.15 11.55 -12.27
C ALA A 217 -1.13 13.04 -11.88
N GLU A 218 -2.27 13.60 -11.48
CA GLU A 218 -2.43 15.01 -11.09
C GLU A 218 -2.18 15.22 -9.58
N LYS A 219 -1.92 14.14 -8.83
CA LYS A 219 -1.66 14.16 -7.37
C LYS A 219 -2.68 15.01 -6.61
N LEU A 220 -3.97 14.81 -6.91
CA LEU A 220 -5.03 15.57 -6.26
C LEU A 220 -5.04 15.30 -4.74
N THR A 221 -5.11 16.39 -3.98
CA THR A 221 -5.34 16.34 -2.54
C THR A 221 -6.78 15.90 -2.25
N GLU A 222 -7.03 15.45 -1.04
CA GLU A 222 -8.40 15.08 -0.61
C GLU A 222 -9.37 16.26 -0.69
N ALA A 223 -8.88 17.48 -0.44
CA ALA A 223 -9.63 18.71 -0.63
C ALA A 223 -10.05 18.91 -2.10
N ASN A 224 -9.13 18.69 -3.06
CA ASN A 224 -9.44 18.84 -4.49
C ASN A 224 -10.43 17.77 -4.97
N ILE A 225 -10.33 16.54 -4.46
CA ILE A 225 -11.29 15.46 -4.74
C ILE A 225 -12.67 15.81 -4.18
N GLN A 226 -12.73 16.39 -2.97
CA GLN A 226 -13.99 16.84 -2.39
C GLN A 226 -14.61 17.98 -3.22
N SER A 227 -13.82 18.96 -3.64
CA SER A 227 -14.28 20.04 -4.54
C SER A 227 -14.82 19.53 -5.88
N LEU A 228 -14.25 18.46 -6.43
CA LEU A 228 -14.79 17.79 -7.64
C LEU A 228 -16.14 17.14 -7.39
N ILE A 229 -16.33 16.49 -6.24
CA ILE A 229 -17.61 15.88 -5.86
C ILE A 229 -18.67 16.95 -5.66
N ASP A 230 -18.32 18.05 -4.98
CA ASP A 230 -19.22 19.18 -4.75
C ASP A 230 -19.61 19.86 -6.08
N SER A 231 -18.67 19.93 -7.02
CA SER A 231 -18.92 20.46 -8.38
C SER A 231 -19.81 19.52 -9.20
N LEU A 232 -19.67 18.19 -9.07
CA LEU A 232 -20.55 17.20 -9.71
C LEU A 232 -21.98 17.27 -9.15
N GLN A 233 -22.12 17.52 -7.85
CA GLN A 233 -23.41 17.72 -7.20
C GLN A 233 -24.07 19.03 -7.63
N THR A 234 -23.29 20.12 -7.65
CA THR A 234 -23.75 21.45 -8.10
C THR A 234 -24.14 21.44 -9.58
N ALA A 235 -23.42 20.69 -10.41
CA ALA A 235 -23.76 20.47 -11.82
C ALA A 235 -24.96 19.52 -12.02
N GLY A 236 -25.57 19.02 -10.94
CA GLY A 236 -26.75 18.15 -10.99
C GLY A 236 -26.49 16.75 -11.53
N PHE A 237 -25.22 16.32 -11.65
CA PHE A 237 -24.86 15.02 -12.21
C PHE A 237 -25.01 13.87 -11.20
N LEU A 238 -24.92 14.19 -9.91
CA LEU A 238 -25.12 13.25 -8.81
C LEU A 238 -25.75 13.93 -7.60
N GLU A 239 -26.27 13.12 -6.69
CA GLU A 239 -26.81 13.53 -5.40
C GLU A 239 -26.30 12.60 -4.30
N LEU A 240 -25.88 13.18 -3.17
CA LEU A 240 -25.43 12.45 -2.00
C LEU A 240 -26.57 12.33 -0.98
N SER A 241 -26.90 11.10 -0.57
CA SER A 241 -27.88 10.86 0.49
C SER A 241 -27.32 11.18 1.88
N LYS A 242 -28.20 11.29 2.88
CA LYS A 242 -27.84 11.39 4.31
C LYS A 242 -27.00 10.20 4.81
N THR A 243 -27.01 9.08 4.08
CA THR A 243 -26.27 7.84 4.39
C THR A 243 -25.00 7.68 3.55
N ASN A 244 -24.49 8.75 2.93
CA ASN A 244 -23.31 8.75 2.05
C ASN A 244 -23.45 7.85 0.81
N GLN A 245 -24.67 7.55 0.36
CA GLN A 245 -24.90 6.90 -0.93
C GLN A 245 -24.92 7.91 -2.06
N VAL A 246 -24.37 7.53 -3.21
CA VAL A 246 -24.30 8.36 -4.42
C VAL A 246 -25.41 7.91 -5.37
N LYS A 247 -26.29 8.83 -5.76
CA LYS A 247 -27.31 8.63 -6.78
C LYS A 247 -26.97 9.46 -8.00
N TYR A 248 -26.81 8.83 -9.15
CA TYR A 248 -26.53 9.51 -10.43
C TYR A 248 -27.86 9.99 -11.06
N LYS A 249 -27.84 11.16 -11.70
CA LYS A 249 -29.00 11.73 -12.41
C LYS A 249 -28.87 11.57 -13.92
#